data_AF-A0A2T7SNY6-F1
#
_entry.id   AF-A0A2T7SNY6-F1
#
_cell.length_a   1.000
_cell.length_b   1.000
_cell.length_c   1.000
_cell.angle_alpha   90.00
_cell.angle_beta   90.00
_cell.angle_gamma   90.00
#
_symmetry.space_group_name_H-M   'P 1'
#
loop_
_entity.id
_entity.type
_entity.pdbx_description
1 polymer ?
#
loop_
_entity_poly.entity_id
_entity_poly.type
_entity_poly.pdbx_seq_one_letter_code
_entity_poly.pdbx_strand_id
1 'polypeptide(L)' 'MTRRPRPQPPPGLLDWRDNSHWSTRERPCRYCGFGTHLRDSRRKPAHKVCAEFALAQQVADAAEAYGKDTL' A
#
# COMPACT_ATOMS: atom_id res chain seq x y z
N MET A 1 -11.16 15.00 -25.44
CA MET A 1 -10.01 15.22 -24.55
C MET A 1 -9.68 13.89 -23.89
N THR A 2 -8.68 13.16 -24.38
CA THR A 2 -8.33 11.84 -23.82
C THR A 2 -7.54 12.06 -22.53
N ARG A 3 -8.06 11.62 -21.37
CA ARG A 3 -7.28 11.64 -20.11
C ARG A 3 -6.02 10.80 -20.33
N ARG A 4 -4.84 11.39 -20.13
CA ARG A 4 -3.60 10.60 -20.07
C ARG A 4 -3.70 9.57 -18.93
N PRO A 5 -3.24 8.34 -19.16
CA PRO A 5 -3.14 7.37 -18.07
C PRO A 5 -2.21 7.91 -16.98
N ARG A 6 -2.55 7.63 -15.72
CA ARG A 6 -1.76 8.08 -14.59
C ARG A 6 -0.44 7.29 -14.54
N PRO A 7 0.72 7.92 -14.32
CA PRO A 7 1.96 7.21 -14.06
C PRO A 7 1.81 6.31 -12.83
N GLN A 8 2.19 5.05 -12.97
CA GLN A 8 2.16 4.10 -11.85
C GLN A 8 3.36 4.34 -10.93
N PRO A 9 3.18 4.19 -9.60
CA PRO A 9 4.30 4.28 -8.66
C PRO A 9 5.26 3.09 -8.85
N PRO A 10 6.51 3.20 -8.38
CA PRO A 10 7.45 2.08 -8.38
C PRO A 10 6.91 0.91 -7.52
N PRO A 11 7.38 -0.32 -7.77
CA PRO A 11 7.04 -1.48 -6.94
C PRO A 11 7.33 -1.21 -5.47
N GLY A 12 6.40 -1.57 -4.58
CA GLY A 12 6.51 -1.32 -3.15
C GLY A 12 5.98 0.06 -2.68
N LEU A 13 5.57 0.94 -3.60
CA LEU A 13 4.96 2.23 -3.26
C LEU A 13 3.49 2.31 -3.73
N LEU A 14 2.64 2.97 -2.93
CA LEU A 14 1.23 3.19 -3.26
C LEU A 14 1.00 4.52 -3.99
N ASP A 15 0.01 4.53 -4.89
CA ASP A 15 -0.49 5.76 -5.50
C ASP A 15 -1.46 6.47 -4.56
N TRP A 16 -0.94 7.22 -3.60
CA TRP A 16 -1.76 7.98 -2.64
C TRP A 16 -2.65 9.05 -3.26
N ARG A 17 -2.50 9.35 -4.55
CA ARG A 17 -3.38 10.29 -5.27
C ARG A 17 -4.67 9.60 -5.71
N ASP A 18 -4.78 8.28 -5.61
CA ASP A 18 -6.04 7.56 -5.81
C ASP A 18 -6.93 7.79 -4.58
N ASN A 19 -8.13 8.29 -4.83
CA ASN A 19 -9.13 8.54 -3.80
C ASN A 19 -9.57 7.26 -3.08
N SER A 20 -9.30 6.07 -3.64
CA SER A 20 -9.53 4.80 -2.97
C SER A 20 -8.69 4.60 -1.68
N HIS A 21 -7.61 5.37 -1.52
CA HIS A 21 -6.78 5.42 -0.32
C HIS A 21 -7.30 6.38 0.77
N TRP A 22 -8.43 7.05 0.54
CA TRP A 22 -9.03 7.98 1.50
C TRP A 22 -10.36 7.46 2.05
N SER A 23 -10.68 7.86 3.28
CA SER A 23 -11.92 7.54 3.98
C SER A 23 -12.45 8.77 4.72
N THR A 24 -13.75 9.05 4.60
CA THR A 24 -14.41 10.06 5.44
C THR A 24 -14.47 9.64 6.92
N ARG A 25 -14.45 8.33 7.20
CA ARG A 25 -14.46 7.78 8.55
C ARG A 25 -13.04 7.45 9.00
N GLU A 26 -12.66 7.99 10.15
CA GLU A 26 -11.44 7.59 10.86
C GLU A 26 -11.60 6.17 11.41
N ARG A 27 -10.55 5.37 11.30
CA ARG A 27 -10.47 4.01 11.85
C ARG A 27 -9.05 3.74 12.35
N PRO A 28 -8.86 2.82 13.31
CA PRO A 28 -7.53 2.45 13.78
C PRO A 28 -6.71 1.84 12.64
N CYS A 29 -5.48 2.30 12.48
CA CYS A 29 -4.50 1.74 11.56
C CYS A 29 -4.26 0.28 11.92
N ARG A 30 -4.33 -0.61 10.92
CA ARG A 30 -4.17 -2.05 11.12
C ARG A 30 -2.77 -2.49 11.60
N TYR A 31 -1.76 -1.61 11.49
CA TYR A 31 -0.37 -1.92 11.82
C TYR A 31 0.07 -1.35 13.17
N CYS A 32 -0.30 -0.09 13.47
CA CYS A 32 0.12 0.58 14.71
C CYS A 32 -1.03 0.92 15.66
N GLY A 33 -2.29 0.71 15.26
CA GLY A 33 -3.47 0.94 16.09
C GLY A 33 -3.97 2.40 16.17
N PHE A 34 -3.13 3.39 15.85
CA PHE A 34 -3.53 4.80 15.90
C PHE A 34 -4.55 5.18 14.82
N GLY A 35 -5.38 6.20 15.09
CA GLY A 35 -6.41 6.68 14.19
C GLY A 35 -5.87 7.15 12.83
N THR A 36 -6.58 6.82 11.75
CA THR A 36 -6.26 7.26 10.40
C THR A 36 -7.50 7.30 9.48
N HIS A 37 -7.47 8.24 8.54
CA HIS A 37 -8.39 8.29 7.41
C HIS A 37 -7.85 7.59 6.15
N LEU A 38 -6.57 7.21 6.17
CA LEU A 38 -5.89 6.59 5.04
C LEU A 38 -6.17 5.09 4.96
N ARG A 39 -6.07 4.55 3.75
CA ARG A 39 -6.25 3.12 3.47
C ARG A 39 -5.08 2.55 2.66
N ASP A 40 -4.72 1.29 2.90
CA ASP A 40 -3.70 0.54 2.15
C ASP A 40 -4.21 0.08 0.76
N SER A 41 -3.38 -0.68 0.01
CA SER A 41 -3.75 -1.31 -1.28
C SER A 41 -4.99 -2.20 -1.21
N ARG A 42 -5.31 -2.74 -0.02
CA ARG A 42 -6.47 -3.61 0.21
C ARG A 42 -7.66 -2.82 0.77
N ARG A 43 -7.60 -1.49 0.72
CA ARG A 43 -8.60 -0.55 1.24
C ARG A 43 -8.85 -0.68 2.75
N LYS A 44 -7.89 -1.23 3.49
CA LYS A 44 -7.92 -1.36 4.96
C LYS A 44 -7.28 -0.13 5.60
N PRO A 45 -7.77 0.35 6.77
CA PRO A 45 -7.22 1.53 7.41
C PRO A 45 -5.72 1.36 7.72
N ALA A 46 -4.89 2.26 7.21
CA ALA A 46 -3.45 2.24 7.43
C ALA A 46 -2.84 3.61 7.16
N HIS A 47 -1.94 4.08 8.03
CA HIS A 47 -1.12 5.25 7.71
C HIS A 47 -0.24 4.96 6.50
N LYS A 48 0.15 6.04 5.81
CA LYS A 48 1.00 5.97 4.63
C LYS A 48 2.25 5.12 4.85
N VAL A 49 3.05 5.50 5.85
CA VAL A 49 4.33 4.86 6.14
C VAL A 49 4.15 3.40 6.55
N CYS A 50 3.12 3.10 7.35
CA CYS A 50 2.84 1.72 7.77
C CYS A 50 2.44 0.82 6.59
N ALA A 51 1.63 1.35 5.66
CA ALA A 51 1.23 0.61 4.46
C ALA A 51 2.41 0.36 3.52
N GLU A 52 3.25 1.37 3.28
CA GLU A 52 4.45 1.26 2.44
C GLU A 52 5.47 0.30 3.04
N PHE A 53 5.69 0.34 4.36
CA PHE A 53 6.58 -0.60 5.05
C PHE A 53 6.10 -2.06 4.91
N ALA A 54 4.79 -2.30 5.11
CA ALA A 54 4.22 -3.63 4.95
C ALA A 54 4.31 -4.14 3.49
N LEU A 55 4.19 -3.24 2.50
CA LEU A 55 4.37 -3.61 1.09
C LEU A 55 5.83 -3.92 0.76
N ALA A 56 6.77 -3.13 1.28
CA ALA A 56 8.20 -3.41 1.11
C ALA A 56 8.56 -4.79 1.68
N GLN A 57 8.04 -5.14 2.86
CA GLN A 57 8.25 -6.46 3.45
C GLN A 57 7.65 -7.57 2.57
N GLN A 58 6.41 -7.40 2.09
CA GLN A 58 5.77 -8.40 1.20
C GLN A 58 6.56 -8.62 -0.09
N VAL A 59 7.14 -7.56 -0.67
CA VAL A 59 7.99 -7.66 -1.86
C VAL A 59 9.28 -8.43 -1.54
N ALA A 60 9.91 -8.16 -0.39
CA ALA A 60 11.10 -8.88 0.04
C ALA A 60 10.81 -10.37 0.29
N ASP A 61 9.73 -10.68 1.01
CA ASP A 61 9.31 -12.06 1.30
C ASP A 61 9.01 -12.84 0.00
N ALA A 62 8.36 -12.18 -0.97
CA ALA A 62 8.06 -12.78 -2.27
C ALA A 62 9.34 -13.04 -3.10
N ALA A 63 10.30 -12.11 -3.06
CA ALA A 63 11.59 -12.28 -3.74
C ALA A 63 12.39 -13.44 -3.14
N GLU A 64 12.39 -13.57 -1.81
CA GLU A 64 13.05 -14.69 -1.13
C GLU A 64 12.37 -16.03 -1.43
N ALA A 65 11.03 -16.09 -1.41
CA ALA A 65 10.28 -17.30 -1.74
C ALA A 65 10.58 -17.79 -3.16
N TYR A 66 10.64 -16.87 -4.13
CA TYR A 66 10.99 -17.22 -5.51
C TYR A 66 12.42 -17.77 -5.62
N GLY A 67 13.38 -17.15 -4.92
CA GLY A 67 14.78 -17.61 -4.93
C GLY A 67 14.96 -19.03 -4.35
N LYS A 68 14.14 -19.42 -3.38
CA LYS A 68 14.15 -20.77 -2.77
C LYS A 68 13.54 -21.84 -3.67
N ASP A 69 12.57 -21.48 -4.53
CA ASP A 69 11.91 -22.42 -5.46
C ASP A 69 12.79 -22.72 -6.69
N THR A 70 13.72 -21.82 -7.02
CA THR A 70 14.62 -21.95 -8.17
C THR A 70 15.89 -22.80 -7.94
N LEU A 71 16.00 -23.53 -6.82
CA LEU A 71 17.20 -24.30 -6.44
C LEU A 71 16.93 -25.80 -6.30
#